data_AF-A0A812RS72-F1
#
_entry.id   AF-A0A812RS72-F1
#
_cell.length_a   1.000
_cell.length_b   1.000
_cell.length_c   1.000
_cell.angle_alpha   90.00
_cell.angle_beta   90.00
_cell.angle_gamma   90.00
#
_symmetry.space_group_name_H-M   'P 1'
#
loop_
_entity.id
_entity.type
_entity.pdbx_description
1 polymer ?
#
loop_
_entity_poly.entity_id
_entity_poly.type
_entity_poly.pdbx_seq_one_letter_code
_entity_poly.pdbx_strand_id
1 'polypeptide(L)'
;MTGAKDETSSPQKAGEVEDIEAMMGSEKPSETDLTELPSKKPSLLSIPLETIGHKLSQRQETVNSSQHKWWTYKFAHGVAWVVQILFTLASVVLLALWIRHVHPEAYVVTFFVMVIAALAYLAKVTGMGDITIGGRKVPVIRYIDWITTTPLMLFELCMIGGAEKHTFFMVIGCDLMMLTGGIVAAMIVPKAKVGLKYLWFFSSVFFFALMIAALQVDVANGTVKNRPADVQLLFSRLEWLTIISWSGYPVVVLLGRAHAGLISKGMEDALLCILDCISKIGMEGFVVATCSAEGAQCHVKDKAY
;
A
#
# COMPACT_ATOMS: atom_id res chain seq x y z
N MET A 1 36.83 -32.21 54.20
CA MET A 1 35.37 -32.06 54.24
C MET A 1 34.87 -32.14 52.81
N THR A 2 34.36 -33.31 52.46
CA THR A 2 33.99 -33.79 51.14
C THR A 2 32.54 -33.43 50.83
N GLY A 3 32.29 -32.93 49.62
CA GLY A 3 30.95 -32.73 49.07
C GLY A 3 31.03 -32.74 47.54
N ALA A 4 30.43 -33.76 46.93
CA ALA A 4 29.92 -33.86 45.55
C ALA A 4 30.04 -35.30 45.02
N LYS A 5 28.90 -35.94 44.70
CA LYS A 5 28.49 -36.39 43.35
C LYS A 5 27.49 -37.56 43.40
N ASP A 6 26.39 -37.32 42.70
CA ASP A 6 25.50 -38.16 41.90
C ASP A 6 25.42 -39.70 42.01
N GLU A 7 24.15 -40.10 41.90
CA GLU A 7 23.58 -41.23 41.17
C GLU A 7 23.56 -42.66 41.74
N THR A 8 22.43 -43.31 41.41
CA THR A 8 22.12 -44.75 41.36
C THR A 8 21.70 -45.46 42.66
N SER A 9 20.47 -46.00 42.67
CA SER A 9 20.18 -47.42 42.34
C SER A 9 18.90 -47.97 43.03
N SER A 10 18.18 -48.78 42.24
CA SER A 10 17.01 -49.66 42.52
C SER A 10 17.35 -50.79 43.54
N PRO A 11 16.60 -51.92 43.75
CA PRO A 11 15.20 -52.34 43.47
C PRO A 11 14.50 -53.10 44.64
N GLN A 12 13.21 -53.44 44.53
CA GLN A 12 12.49 -54.61 45.13
C GLN A 12 10.98 -54.48 44.79
N LYS A 13 10.15 -55.49 44.48
CA LYS A 13 10.22 -56.95 44.26
C LYS A 13 8.84 -57.32 43.65
N ALA A 14 8.79 -57.98 42.49
CA ALA A 14 8.28 -59.35 42.31
C ALA A 14 6.89 -59.65 42.92
N GLY A 15 5.87 -59.60 42.09
CA GLY A 15 4.54 -60.19 42.27
C GLY A 15 3.80 -60.09 40.94
N GLU A 16 3.23 -61.20 40.47
CA GLU A 16 2.32 -61.30 39.32
C GLU A 16 2.96 -61.23 37.91
N VAL A 17 3.89 -62.16 37.65
CA VAL A 17 4.16 -62.67 36.30
C VAL A 17 3.45 -64.01 36.20
N GLU A 18 2.12 -64.01 35.97
CA GLU A 18 1.39 -65.21 35.51
C GLU A 18 -0.04 -64.93 34.97
N ASP A 19 -0.48 -63.66 34.85
CA ASP A 19 -1.85 -63.33 34.40
C ASP A 19 -1.93 -62.39 33.16
N ILE A 20 -0.91 -62.37 32.29
CA ILE A 20 -0.94 -61.52 31.08
C ILE A 20 -0.89 -62.33 29.76
N GLU A 21 -0.49 -63.60 29.77
CA GLU A 21 -0.45 -64.40 28.54
C GLU A 21 -1.78 -65.10 28.17
N ALA A 22 -2.83 -64.95 28.98
CA ALA A 22 -4.18 -65.48 28.68
C ALA A 22 -5.14 -64.45 28.02
N MET A 23 -4.69 -63.22 27.76
CA MET A 23 -5.50 -62.17 27.11
C MET A 23 -5.09 -61.81 25.68
N MET A 24 -4.13 -62.52 25.07
CA MET A 24 -3.73 -62.30 23.68
C MET A 24 -4.12 -63.48 22.78
N GLY A 25 -5.42 -63.59 22.49
CA GLY A 25 -5.97 -64.42 21.42
C GLY A 25 -5.83 -63.71 20.06
N SER A 26 -5.28 -64.41 19.09
CA SER A 26 -4.89 -63.94 17.77
C SER A 26 -6.05 -63.43 16.89
N GLU A 27 -6.06 -62.15 16.56
CA GLU A 27 -6.65 -61.66 15.31
C GLU A 27 -5.55 -61.00 14.48
N LYS A 28 -5.27 -61.58 13.31
CA LYS A 28 -4.50 -60.90 12.27
C LYS A 28 -5.22 -59.60 11.91
N PRO A 29 -4.55 -58.44 11.84
CA PRO A 29 -5.20 -57.26 11.31
C PRO A 29 -5.53 -57.52 9.83
N SER A 30 -6.81 -57.35 9.47
CA SER A 30 -7.26 -57.40 8.10
C SER A 30 -6.58 -56.27 7.31
N GLU A 31 -6.33 -56.52 6.03
CA GLU A 31 -5.61 -55.66 5.10
C GLU A 31 -6.42 -54.41 4.67
N THR A 32 -7.14 -53.79 5.61
CA THR A 32 -8.21 -52.81 5.33
C THR A 32 -8.14 -51.54 6.18
N ASP A 33 -7.05 -51.27 6.89
CA ASP A 33 -6.96 -50.11 7.78
C ASP A 33 -5.67 -49.28 7.59
N LEU A 34 -5.21 -49.14 6.34
CA LEU A 34 -4.09 -48.25 5.96
C LEU A 34 -4.47 -47.20 4.90
N THR A 35 -5.76 -47.00 4.65
CA THR A 35 -6.23 -46.00 3.68
C THR A 35 -7.18 -45.02 4.34
N GLU A 36 -6.65 -44.12 5.16
CA GLU A 36 -7.18 -42.76 5.29
C GLU A 36 -6.18 -41.84 6.03
N LEU A 37 -5.04 -41.62 5.36
CA LEU A 37 -4.27 -40.38 5.60
C LEU A 37 -5.11 -39.21 5.05
N PRO A 38 -5.28 -38.11 5.82
CA PRO A 38 -6.12 -37.00 5.39
C PRO A 38 -5.59 -36.44 4.07
N SER A 39 -6.53 -36.28 3.14
CA SER A 39 -6.35 -35.87 1.77
C SER A 39 -5.23 -34.85 1.59
N LYS A 40 -4.26 -35.24 0.76
CA LYS A 40 -3.33 -34.40 0.01
C LYS A 40 -3.85 -32.95 -0.06
N LYS A 41 -3.19 -32.01 0.64
CA LYS A 41 -3.43 -30.56 0.45
C LYS A 41 -3.52 -30.32 -1.06
N PRO A 42 -4.61 -29.73 -1.59
CA PRO A 42 -4.72 -29.53 -3.01
C PRO A 42 -3.51 -28.71 -3.45
N SER A 43 -2.77 -29.24 -4.42
CA SER A 43 -1.79 -28.49 -5.18
C SER A 43 -2.43 -27.16 -5.57
N LEU A 44 -1.87 -26.04 -5.11
CA LEU A 44 -2.37 -24.70 -5.45
C LEU A 44 -2.45 -24.48 -6.97
N LEU A 45 -1.77 -25.31 -7.77
CA LEU A 45 -1.67 -25.22 -9.21
C LEU A 45 -2.82 -25.91 -9.99
N SER A 46 -3.74 -26.62 -9.34
CA SER A 46 -4.77 -27.42 -10.05
C SER A 46 -6.21 -26.94 -9.84
N ILE A 47 -6.43 -25.71 -9.38
CA ILE A 47 -7.79 -25.18 -9.23
C ILE A 47 -8.34 -24.85 -10.64
N PRO A 48 -9.46 -25.46 -11.08
CA PRO A 48 -10.06 -25.15 -12.37
C PRO A 48 -10.43 -23.66 -12.48
N LEU A 49 -10.19 -23.05 -13.64
CA LEU A 49 -10.53 -21.64 -13.90
C LEU A 49 -12.03 -21.34 -13.62
N GLU A 50 -12.89 -22.32 -13.88
CA GLU A 50 -14.33 -22.24 -13.57
C GLU A 50 -14.60 -22.12 -12.07
N THR A 51 -13.87 -22.88 -11.24
CA THR A 51 -13.98 -22.80 -9.77
C THR A 51 -13.53 -21.44 -9.26
N ILE A 52 -12.48 -20.86 -9.85
CA ILE A 52 -12.02 -19.50 -9.52
C ILE A 52 -13.10 -18.48 -9.93
N GLY A 53 -13.65 -18.60 -11.14
CA GLY A 53 -14.74 -17.76 -11.63
C GLY A 53 -15.95 -17.74 -10.69
N HIS A 54 -16.40 -18.92 -10.26
CA HIS A 54 -17.52 -19.05 -9.33
C HIS A 54 -17.23 -18.44 -7.94
N LYS A 55 -16.01 -18.63 -7.41
CA LYS A 55 -15.61 -18.00 -6.15
C LYS A 55 -15.57 -16.48 -6.25
N LEU A 56 -15.09 -15.95 -7.37
CA LEU A 56 -15.05 -14.51 -7.62
C LEU A 56 -16.46 -13.91 -7.73
N SER A 57 -17.37 -14.54 -8.47
CA SER A 57 -18.75 -14.07 -8.59
C SER A 57 -19.47 -14.10 -7.24
N GLN A 58 -19.34 -15.19 -6.48
CA GLN A 58 -19.90 -15.29 -5.13
C GLN A 58 -19.36 -14.20 -4.19
N ARG A 59 -18.07 -13.89 -4.30
CA ARG A 59 -17.46 -12.79 -3.52
C ARG A 59 -18.03 -11.43 -3.93
N GLN A 60 -18.17 -11.16 -5.22
CA GLN A 60 -18.76 -9.92 -5.74
C GLN A 60 -20.20 -9.74 -5.27
N GLU A 61 -21.01 -10.80 -5.27
CA GLU A 61 -22.39 -10.78 -4.75
C GLU A 61 -22.44 -10.51 -3.24
N THR A 62 -21.56 -11.15 -2.48
CA THR A 62 -21.43 -10.93 -1.03
C THR A 62 -21.04 -9.48 -0.73
N VAL A 63 -20.10 -8.93 -1.48
CA VAL A 63 -19.71 -7.51 -1.36
C VAL A 63 -20.87 -6.60 -1.75
N ASN A 64 -21.57 -6.91 -2.84
CA ASN A 64 -22.67 -6.09 -3.33
C ASN A 64 -23.86 -6.03 -2.36
N SER A 65 -24.18 -7.15 -1.71
CA SER A 65 -25.23 -7.20 -0.68
C SER A 65 -24.79 -6.55 0.63
N SER A 66 -23.51 -6.63 0.99
CA SER A 66 -22.99 -6.13 2.26
C SER A 66 -22.53 -4.67 2.25
N GLN A 67 -22.24 -4.08 1.09
CA GLN A 67 -21.68 -2.72 0.98
C GLN A 67 -22.62 -1.62 1.51
N HIS A 68 -23.92 -1.89 1.64
CA HIS A 68 -24.91 -0.96 2.20
C HIS A 68 -24.99 -1.00 3.73
N LYS A 69 -24.25 -1.92 4.38
CA LYS A 69 -24.22 -2.03 5.83
C LYS A 69 -23.59 -0.77 6.43
N TRP A 70 -24.31 -0.17 7.37
CA TRP A 70 -24.00 1.14 7.94
C TRP A 70 -22.57 1.28 8.51
N TRP A 71 -21.97 0.18 8.98
CA TRP A 71 -20.71 0.19 9.70
C TRP A 71 -19.54 0.36 8.74
N THR A 72 -19.67 -0.15 7.51
CA THR A 72 -18.62 -0.02 6.48
C THR A 72 -18.48 1.45 6.08
N TYR A 73 -19.59 2.16 5.97
CA TYR A 73 -19.62 3.59 5.71
C TYR A 73 -19.13 4.39 6.92
N LYS A 74 -19.64 4.12 8.13
CA LYS A 74 -19.22 4.82 9.36
C LYS A 74 -17.72 4.65 9.63
N PHE A 75 -17.19 3.45 9.44
CA PHE A 75 -15.76 3.18 9.58
C PHE A 75 -14.94 3.99 8.57
N ALA A 76 -15.26 3.89 7.29
CA ALA A 76 -14.55 4.64 6.24
C ALA A 76 -14.62 6.16 6.45
N HIS A 77 -15.79 6.65 6.87
CA HIS A 77 -16.01 8.06 7.16
C HIS A 77 -15.22 8.52 8.41
N GLY A 78 -15.17 7.70 9.46
CA GLY A 78 -14.35 7.96 10.64
C GLY A 78 -12.86 8.01 10.30
N VAL A 79 -12.36 7.04 9.52
CA VAL A 79 -10.97 7.06 9.02
C VAL A 79 -10.71 8.32 8.20
N ALA A 80 -11.61 8.68 7.28
CA ALA A 80 -11.45 9.88 6.46
C ALA A 80 -11.40 11.18 7.28
N TRP A 81 -12.18 11.30 8.37
CA TRP A 81 -12.08 12.43 9.30
C TRP A 81 -10.75 12.48 10.03
N VAL A 82 -10.24 11.34 10.51
CA VAL A 82 -8.91 11.28 11.14
C VAL A 82 -7.85 11.76 10.16
N VAL A 83 -7.86 11.26 8.93
CA VAL A 83 -6.91 11.65 7.88
C VAL A 83 -7.03 13.13 7.52
N GLN A 84 -8.26 13.66 7.42
CA GLN A 84 -8.51 15.09 7.20
C GLN A 84 -7.85 15.96 8.29
N ILE A 85 -8.04 15.58 9.55
CA ILE A 85 -7.50 16.32 10.70
C ILE A 85 -5.97 16.28 10.67
N LEU A 86 -5.38 15.11 10.40
CA LEU A 86 -3.93 14.96 10.29
C LEU A 86 -3.34 15.85 9.19
N PHE A 87 -3.94 15.89 7.99
CA PHE A 87 -3.47 16.78 6.93
C PHE A 87 -3.62 18.26 7.32
N THR A 88 -4.73 18.64 7.95
CA THR A 88 -4.94 20.02 8.40
C THR A 88 -3.91 20.43 9.45
N LEU A 89 -3.64 19.57 10.43
CA LEU A 89 -2.61 19.82 11.44
C LEU A 89 -1.22 19.93 10.83
N ALA A 90 -0.87 19.04 9.89
CA ALA A 90 0.40 19.11 9.16
C ALA A 90 0.52 20.44 8.40
N SER A 91 -0.51 20.88 7.68
CA SER A 91 -0.52 22.19 7.00
C SER A 91 -0.32 23.37 7.97
N VAL A 92 -0.98 23.35 9.13
CA VAL A 92 -0.84 24.42 10.14
C VAL A 92 0.57 24.46 10.72
N VAL A 93 1.16 23.29 11.00
CA VAL A 93 2.55 23.20 11.49
C VAL A 93 3.52 23.74 10.45
N LEU A 94 3.39 23.34 9.18
CA LEU A 94 4.25 23.80 8.09
C LEU A 94 4.13 25.31 7.87
N LEU A 95 2.91 25.85 7.93
CA LEU A 95 2.69 27.30 7.85
C LEU A 95 3.37 28.03 9.02
N ALA A 96 3.26 27.50 10.24
CA ALA A 96 3.93 28.08 11.40
C ALA A 96 5.46 28.05 11.28
N LEU A 97 6.04 26.95 10.78
CA LEU A 97 7.48 26.84 10.52
C LEU A 97 7.94 27.84 9.45
N TRP A 98 7.17 27.99 8.38
CA TRP A 98 7.44 28.96 7.31
C TRP A 98 7.40 30.41 7.81
N ILE A 99 6.38 30.79 8.60
CA ILE A 99 6.27 32.12 9.21
C ILE A 99 7.47 32.42 10.14
N ARG A 100 8.01 31.39 10.80
CA ARG A 100 9.19 31.53 11.66
C ARG A 100 10.52 31.54 10.89
N HIS A 101 10.49 31.51 9.55
CA HIS A 101 11.66 31.49 8.67
C HIS A 101 12.67 30.38 8.99
N VAL A 102 12.20 29.27 9.54
CA VAL A 102 12.99 28.05 9.64
C VAL A 102 13.05 27.48 8.21
N HIS A 103 14.23 27.36 7.61
CA HIS A 103 14.55 26.70 6.32
C HIS A 103 13.50 26.77 5.16
N PRO A 104 13.15 27.95 4.60
CA PRO A 104 11.93 28.19 3.83
C PRO A 104 11.73 27.41 2.51
N GLU A 105 12.79 26.89 1.86
CA GLU A 105 12.70 26.31 0.51
C GLU A 105 12.04 24.92 0.48
N ALA A 106 12.35 24.06 1.46
CA ALA A 106 11.75 22.71 1.55
C ALA A 106 10.26 22.76 1.87
N TYR A 107 9.79 23.79 2.58
CA TYR A 107 8.43 23.81 3.11
C TYR A 107 7.36 24.14 2.08
N VAL A 108 7.69 24.83 0.99
CA VAL A 108 6.65 25.34 0.10
C VAL A 108 5.93 24.21 -0.61
N VAL A 109 6.69 23.25 -1.18
CA VAL A 109 6.11 22.12 -1.90
C VAL A 109 5.38 21.19 -0.94
N THR A 110 6.05 20.76 0.13
CA THR A 110 5.44 19.99 1.23
C THR A 110 4.15 20.63 1.77
N PHE A 111 4.13 21.95 1.96
CA PHE A 111 2.94 22.69 2.41
C PHE A 111 1.79 22.54 1.42
N PHE A 112 2.04 22.74 0.13
CA PHE A 112 1.01 22.59 -0.89
C PHE A 112 0.49 21.15 -0.98
N VAL A 113 1.37 20.14 -0.87
CA VAL A 113 0.95 18.72 -0.81
C VAL A 113 -0.03 18.51 0.35
N MET A 114 0.30 18.99 1.56
CA MET A 114 -0.57 18.83 2.73
C MET A 114 -1.89 19.60 2.59
N VAL A 115 -1.85 20.85 2.12
CA VAL A 115 -3.06 21.69 1.99
C VAL A 115 -4.01 21.14 0.93
N ILE A 116 -3.50 20.74 -0.23
CA ILE A 116 -4.31 20.12 -1.28
C ILE A 116 -4.99 18.86 -0.74
N ALA A 117 -4.24 17.99 -0.05
CA ALA A 117 -4.79 16.80 0.57
C ALA A 117 -5.84 17.16 1.64
N ALA A 118 -5.58 18.14 2.50
CA ALA A 118 -6.53 18.61 3.52
C ALA A 118 -7.86 19.08 2.90
N LEU A 119 -7.80 19.84 1.81
CA LEU A 119 -8.98 20.33 1.09
C LEU A 119 -9.73 19.21 0.37
N ALA A 120 -9.01 18.28 -0.26
CA ALA A 120 -9.60 17.12 -0.91
C ALA A 120 -10.31 16.21 0.10
N TYR A 121 -9.71 15.99 1.26
CA TYR A 121 -10.32 15.23 2.34
C TYR A 121 -11.49 15.95 2.99
N LEU A 122 -11.45 17.29 3.10
CA LEU A 122 -12.60 18.09 3.51
C LEU A 122 -13.77 17.91 2.55
N ALA A 123 -13.53 17.98 1.24
CA ALA A 123 -14.55 17.72 0.22
C ALA A 123 -15.05 16.26 0.27
N LYS A 124 -14.18 15.29 0.57
CA LYS A 124 -14.57 13.88 0.76
C LYS A 124 -15.51 13.70 1.96
N VAL A 125 -15.15 14.22 3.14
CA VAL A 125 -15.95 14.03 4.37
C VAL A 125 -17.25 14.83 4.34
N THR A 126 -17.31 15.96 3.63
CA THR A 126 -18.54 16.73 3.43
C THR A 126 -19.45 16.15 2.33
N GLY A 127 -19.01 15.09 1.63
CA GLY A 127 -19.79 14.44 0.58
C GLY A 127 -19.77 15.14 -0.78
N MET A 128 -18.91 16.16 -0.95
CA MET A 128 -18.74 16.94 -2.18
C MET A 128 -17.71 16.33 -3.15
N GLY A 129 -17.14 15.17 -2.83
CA GLY A 129 -16.01 14.59 -3.55
C GLY A 129 -16.33 13.62 -4.70
N ASP A 130 -17.60 13.23 -4.86
CA ASP A 130 -18.02 12.18 -5.79
C ASP A 130 -18.93 12.74 -6.89
N ILE A 131 -18.77 12.24 -8.13
CA ILE A 131 -19.73 12.46 -9.22
C ILE A 131 -20.41 11.14 -9.59
N THR A 132 -21.62 11.22 -10.14
CA THR A 132 -22.34 10.01 -10.60
C THR A 132 -22.21 9.86 -12.12
N ILE A 133 -21.56 8.79 -12.57
CA ILE A 133 -21.47 8.40 -13.99
C ILE A 133 -22.18 7.06 -14.14
N GLY A 134 -23.19 6.96 -15.00
CA GLY A 134 -23.89 5.70 -15.26
C GLY A 134 -24.43 4.99 -14.00
N GLY A 135 -24.92 5.76 -13.02
CA GLY A 135 -25.43 5.22 -11.74
C GLY A 135 -24.36 4.82 -10.71
N ARG A 136 -23.07 5.03 -11.02
CA ARG A 136 -21.95 4.75 -10.12
C ARG A 136 -21.34 6.06 -9.59
N LYS A 137 -21.14 6.13 -8.26
CA LYS A 137 -20.34 7.20 -7.65
C LYS A 137 -18.85 6.97 -7.87
N VAL A 138 -18.24 7.89 -8.63
CA VAL A 138 -16.81 7.95 -8.92
C VAL A 138 -16.19 9.04 -8.02
N PRO A 139 -15.18 8.72 -7.21
CA PRO A 139 -14.56 9.65 -6.27
C PRO A 139 -13.60 10.61 -6.98
N VAL A 140 -14.13 11.61 -7.68
CA VAL A 140 -13.31 12.51 -8.52
C VAL A 140 -12.31 13.32 -7.70
N ILE A 141 -12.69 13.77 -6.50
CA ILE A 141 -11.78 14.58 -5.67
C ILE A 141 -10.50 13.82 -5.30
N ARG A 142 -10.58 12.48 -5.19
CA ARG A 142 -9.42 11.61 -4.95
C ARG A 142 -8.40 11.74 -6.09
N TYR A 143 -8.88 11.75 -7.32
CA TYR A 143 -8.01 11.87 -8.49
C TYR A 143 -7.50 13.30 -8.68
N ILE A 144 -8.28 14.32 -8.27
CA ILE A 144 -7.82 15.71 -8.23
C ILE A 144 -6.69 15.88 -7.22
N ASP A 145 -6.83 15.33 -6.01
CA ASP A 145 -5.75 15.27 -5.02
C ASP A 145 -4.51 14.63 -5.62
N TRP A 146 -4.63 13.42 -6.16
CA TRP A 146 -3.46 12.69 -6.65
C TRP A 146 -2.79 13.39 -7.83
N ILE A 147 -3.52 13.79 -8.88
CA ILE A 147 -2.92 14.42 -10.08
C ILE A 147 -2.24 15.77 -9.77
N THR A 148 -2.53 16.37 -8.62
CA THR A 148 -1.88 17.62 -8.19
C THR A 148 -0.78 17.38 -7.16
N THR A 149 -0.93 16.42 -6.25
CA THR A 149 0.07 16.13 -5.20
C THR A 149 1.19 15.21 -5.68
N THR A 150 0.92 14.20 -6.51
CA THR A 150 1.96 13.26 -6.96
C THR A 150 3.06 13.94 -7.78
N PRO A 151 2.78 14.89 -8.70
CA PRO A 151 3.85 15.59 -9.39
C PRO A 151 4.71 16.47 -8.47
N LEU A 152 4.11 17.04 -7.41
CA LEU A 152 4.83 17.84 -6.42
C LEU A 152 5.77 16.97 -5.58
N MET A 153 5.28 15.83 -5.09
CA MET A 153 6.09 14.88 -4.32
C MET A 153 7.25 14.31 -5.15
N LEU A 154 7.00 14.00 -6.43
CA LEU A 154 8.03 13.53 -7.36
C LEU A 154 9.02 14.63 -7.72
N PHE A 155 8.57 15.89 -7.83
CA PHE A 155 9.46 17.03 -7.99
C PHE A 155 10.46 17.10 -6.84
N GLU A 156 10.02 16.99 -5.59
CA GLU A 156 10.92 17.00 -4.43
C GLU A 156 11.90 15.83 -4.47
N LEU A 157 11.42 14.62 -4.79
CA LEU A 157 12.27 13.44 -4.91
C LEU A 157 13.33 13.61 -6.00
N CYS A 158 12.96 14.14 -7.16
CA CYS A 158 13.89 14.47 -8.25
C CYS A 158 14.91 15.54 -7.85
N MET A 159 14.49 16.57 -7.12
CA MET A 159 15.39 17.63 -6.64
C MET A 159 16.41 17.11 -5.61
N ILE A 160 15.96 16.27 -4.68
CA ILE A 160 16.81 15.61 -3.68
C ILE A 160 17.81 14.67 -4.37
N GLY A 161 17.31 13.86 -5.31
CA GLY A 161 18.13 12.92 -6.07
C GLY A 161 19.05 13.58 -7.11
N GLY A 162 18.84 14.86 -7.42
CA GLY A 162 19.60 15.58 -8.42
C GLY A 162 19.33 15.14 -9.85
N ALA A 163 18.08 14.76 -10.15
CA ALA A 163 17.68 14.25 -11.45
C ALA A 163 17.98 15.28 -12.56
N GLU A 164 18.45 14.79 -13.70
CA GLU A 164 18.62 15.62 -14.89
C GLU A 164 17.26 16.05 -15.45
N LYS A 165 17.24 17.13 -16.24
CA LYS A 165 16.01 17.69 -16.82
C LYS A 165 15.18 16.65 -17.59
N HIS A 166 15.86 15.79 -18.36
CA HIS A 166 15.18 14.78 -19.17
C HIS A 166 14.54 13.69 -18.30
N THR A 167 15.24 13.20 -17.27
CA THR A 167 14.71 12.26 -16.27
C THR A 167 13.55 12.88 -15.49
N PHE A 168 13.65 14.15 -15.10
CA PHE A 168 12.56 14.87 -14.43
C PHE A 168 11.28 14.87 -15.28
N PHE A 169 11.37 15.25 -16.56
CA PHE A 169 10.21 15.21 -17.46
C PHE A 169 9.69 13.79 -17.69
N MET A 170 10.58 12.79 -17.72
CA MET A 170 10.20 11.39 -17.84
C MET A 170 9.38 10.92 -16.63
N VAL A 171 9.85 11.22 -15.41
CA VAL A 171 9.19 10.85 -14.16
C VAL A 171 7.82 11.52 -14.05
N ILE A 172 7.75 12.85 -14.21
CA ILE A 172 6.49 13.59 -14.11
C ILE A 172 5.53 13.22 -15.26
N GLY A 173 6.03 13.03 -16.48
CA GLY A 173 5.23 12.60 -17.62
C GLY A 173 4.61 11.23 -17.40
N CYS A 174 5.38 10.27 -16.88
CA CYS A 174 4.88 8.94 -16.54
C CYS A 174 3.83 8.99 -15.41
N ASP A 175 4.03 9.82 -14.39
CA ASP A 175 3.04 10.03 -13.32
C ASP A 175 1.71 10.56 -13.86
N LEU A 176 1.75 11.60 -14.70
CA LEU A 176 0.54 12.16 -15.31
C LEU A 176 -0.17 11.16 -16.24
N MET A 177 0.57 10.34 -16.99
CA MET A 177 0.00 9.27 -17.81
C MET A 177 -0.58 8.13 -16.97
N MET A 178 0.07 7.77 -15.86
CA MET A 178 -0.45 6.83 -14.86
C MET A 178 -1.79 7.34 -14.32
N LEU A 179 -1.87 8.59 -13.86
CA LEU A 179 -3.11 9.15 -13.30
C LEU A 179 -4.20 9.27 -14.36
N THR A 180 -3.85 9.73 -15.56
CA THR A 180 -4.79 9.84 -16.69
C THR A 180 -5.42 8.47 -17.00
N GLY A 181 -4.60 7.42 -17.11
CA GLY A 181 -5.11 6.07 -17.37
C GLY A 181 -6.01 5.55 -16.24
N GLY A 182 -5.63 5.81 -14.97
CA GLY A 182 -6.43 5.44 -13.81
C GLY A 182 -7.79 6.16 -13.75
N ILE A 183 -7.81 7.45 -14.07
CA ILE A 183 -9.02 8.28 -14.14
C ILE A 183 -9.95 7.78 -15.25
N VAL A 184 -9.42 7.57 -16.46
CA VAL A 184 -10.22 7.06 -17.58
C VAL A 184 -10.79 5.68 -17.27
N ALA A 185 -9.98 4.77 -16.69
CA ALA A 185 -10.46 3.47 -16.24
C ALA A 185 -11.62 3.60 -15.22
N ALA A 186 -11.50 4.50 -14.24
CA ALA A 186 -12.53 4.70 -13.23
C ALA A 186 -13.85 5.27 -13.79
N MET A 187 -13.78 6.08 -14.86
CA MET A 187 -14.94 6.66 -15.54
C MET A 187 -15.64 5.69 -16.50
N ILE A 188 -14.98 4.59 -16.93
CA ILE A 188 -15.61 3.56 -17.76
C ILE A 188 -16.52 2.68 -16.91
N VAL A 189 -17.78 3.09 -16.81
CA VAL A 189 -18.85 2.38 -16.07
C VAL A 189 -19.59 1.30 -16.89
N PRO A 190 -19.86 1.46 -18.20
CA PRO A 190 -20.63 0.47 -18.95
C PRO A 190 -20.00 -0.93 -18.96
N LYS A 191 -20.77 -1.95 -18.58
CA LYS A 191 -20.29 -3.35 -18.53
C LYS A 191 -19.78 -3.85 -19.88
N ALA A 192 -20.37 -3.41 -20.98
CA ALA A 192 -19.96 -3.75 -22.34
C ALA A 192 -18.52 -3.29 -22.69
N LYS A 193 -17.94 -2.35 -21.93
CA LYS A 193 -16.59 -1.80 -22.15
C LYS A 193 -15.57 -2.29 -21.13
N VAL A 194 -15.80 -3.46 -20.51
CA VAL A 194 -14.91 -4.00 -19.47
C VAL A 194 -13.47 -4.22 -19.97
N GLY A 195 -13.28 -4.67 -21.22
CA GLY A 195 -11.94 -4.82 -21.81
C GLY A 195 -11.19 -3.50 -21.90
N LEU A 196 -11.86 -2.44 -22.38
CA LEU A 196 -11.29 -1.09 -22.47
C LEU A 196 -10.92 -0.53 -21.08
N LYS A 197 -11.76 -0.79 -20.07
CA LYS A 197 -11.47 -0.41 -18.68
C LYS A 197 -10.16 -1.03 -18.18
N TYR A 198 -9.98 -2.33 -18.37
CA TYR A 198 -8.75 -3.01 -17.95
C TYR A 198 -7.54 -2.60 -18.79
N LEU A 199 -7.72 -2.31 -20.08
CA LEU A 199 -6.65 -1.75 -20.92
C LEU A 199 -6.10 -0.46 -20.31
N TRP A 200 -6.97 0.51 -20.00
CA TRP A 200 -6.56 1.77 -19.36
C TRP A 200 -5.93 1.57 -17.99
N PHE A 201 -6.44 0.63 -17.19
CA PHE A 201 -5.85 0.26 -15.90
C PHE A 201 -4.43 -0.30 -16.06
N PHE A 202 -4.22 -1.26 -16.96
CA PHE A 202 -2.89 -1.85 -17.16
C PHE A 202 -1.92 -0.88 -17.84
N SER A 203 -2.39 0.01 -18.72
CA SER A 203 -1.58 1.13 -19.21
C SER A 203 -1.14 2.05 -18.07
N SER A 204 -2.02 2.36 -17.12
CA SER A 204 -1.68 3.14 -15.92
C SER A 204 -0.59 2.45 -15.08
N VAL A 205 -0.73 1.14 -14.83
CA VAL A 205 0.28 0.34 -14.13
C VAL A 205 1.61 0.28 -14.89
N PHE A 206 1.58 0.23 -16.22
CA PHE A 206 2.79 0.29 -17.04
C PHE A 206 3.55 1.61 -16.86
N PHE A 207 2.84 2.75 -16.90
CA PHE A 207 3.48 4.05 -16.66
C PHE A 207 3.98 4.21 -15.22
N PHE A 208 3.30 3.63 -14.23
CA PHE A 208 3.81 3.54 -12.87
C PHE A 208 5.15 2.79 -12.80
N ALA A 209 5.24 1.62 -13.44
CA ALA A 209 6.47 0.84 -13.48
C ALA A 209 7.60 1.58 -14.20
N LEU A 210 7.27 2.29 -15.29
CA LEU A 210 8.24 3.10 -16.05
C LEU A 210 8.75 4.30 -15.24
N MET A 211 7.88 4.96 -14.47
CA MET A 211 8.25 6.02 -13.53
C MET A 211 9.24 5.50 -12.48
N ILE A 212 8.97 4.34 -11.88
CA ILE A 212 9.88 3.71 -10.91
C ILE A 212 11.21 3.35 -11.58
N ALA A 213 11.18 2.79 -12.79
CA ALA A 213 12.39 2.43 -13.52
C ALA A 213 13.27 3.66 -13.80
N ALA A 214 12.68 4.79 -14.19
CA ALA A 214 13.41 6.04 -14.39
C ALA A 214 14.04 6.55 -13.07
N LEU A 215 13.30 6.52 -11.97
CA LEU A 215 13.85 6.87 -10.64
C LEU A 215 15.01 5.95 -10.25
N GLN A 216 14.87 4.64 -10.42
CA GLN A 216 15.88 3.66 -10.03
C GLN A 216 17.14 3.71 -10.90
N VAL A 217 16.99 3.81 -12.22
CA VAL A 217 18.10 3.75 -13.17
C VAL A 217 18.85 5.08 -13.19
N ASP A 218 18.14 6.18 -13.43
CA ASP A 218 18.77 7.47 -13.71
C ASP A 218 19.13 8.23 -12.42
N VAL A 219 18.31 8.09 -11.37
CA VAL A 219 18.49 8.86 -10.13
C VAL A 219 19.20 8.03 -9.06
N ALA A 220 18.59 6.92 -8.63
CA ALA A 220 19.11 6.08 -7.54
C ALA A 220 20.46 5.43 -7.89
N ASN A 221 20.59 4.95 -9.13
CA ASN A 221 21.82 4.34 -9.61
C ASN A 221 22.74 5.30 -10.37
N GLY A 222 22.28 6.52 -10.63
CA GLY A 222 23.02 7.57 -11.32
C GLY A 222 23.31 8.76 -10.42
N THR A 223 22.53 9.84 -10.57
CA THR A 223 22.84 11.17 -10.03
C THR A 223 23.01 11.20 -8.51
N VAL A 224 22.26 10.38 -7.76
CA VAL A 224 22.32 10.39 -6.29
C VAL A 224 23.67 9.87 -5.76
N LYS A 225 24.38 9.00 -6.49
CA LYS A 225 25.67 8.44 -6.04
C LYS A 225 26.77 9.48 -5.90
N ASN A 226 26.60 10.62 -6.57
CA ASN A 226 27.51 11.76 -6.50
C ASN A 226 27.12 12.76 -5.38
N ARG A 227 26.06 12.47 -4.62
CA ARG A 227 25.59 13.32 -3.51
C ARG A 227 26.24 12.92 -2.18
N PRO A 228 26.22 13.80 -1.17
CA PRO A 228 26.57 13.45 0.20
C PRO A 228 25.82 12.23 0.74
N ALA A 229 26.44 11.50 1.68
CA ALA A 229 25.90 10.24 2.20
C ALA A 229 24.55 10.38 2.92
N ASP A 230 24.31 11.51 3.57
CA ASP A 230 23.03 11.85 4.20
C ASP A 230 21.91 12.03 3.16
N VAL A 231 22.20 12.69 2.03
CA VAL A 231 21.25 12.84 0.91
C VAL A 231 20.97 11.51 0.24
N GLN A 232 21.99 10.66 0.04
CA GLN A 232 21.81 9.30 -0.49
C GLN A 232 20.88 8.47 0.39
N LEU A 233 21.07 8.54 1.71
CA LEU A 233 20.23 7.84 2.67
C LEU A 233 18.79 8.38 2.67
N LEU A 234 18.61 9.69 2.64
CA LEU A 234 17.30 10.32 2.54
C LEU A 234 16.57 9.88 1.27
N PHE A 235 17.23 10.00 0.12
CA PHE A 235 16.66 9.59 -1.16
C PHE A 235 16.24 8.12 -1.15
N SER A 236 17.12 7.22 -0.69
CA SER A 236 16.81 5.79 -0.63
C SER A 236 15.59 5.49 0.26
N ARG A 237 15.45 6.18 1.40
CA ARG A 237 14.28 6.05 2.27
C ARG A 237 13.00 6.52 1.58
N LEU A 238 13.05 7.69 0.95
CA LEU A 238 11.91 8.27 0.23
C LEU A 238 11.51 7.40 -0.97
N GLU A 239 12.49 6.92 -1.74
CA GLU A 239 12.29 6.02 -2.88
C GLU A 239 11.60 4.72 -2.45
N TRP A 240 12.13 4.02 -1.44
CA TRP A 240 11.51 2.78 -0.95
C TRP A 240 10.13 3.01 -0.36
N LEU A 241 9.94 4.09 0.39
CA LEU A 241 8.64 4.47 0.91
C LEU A 241 7.64 4.72 -0.23
N THR A 242 8.07 5.42 -1.28
CA THR A 242 7.27 5.67 -2.49
C THR A 242 6.90 4.35 -3.15
N ILE A 243 7.87 3.50 -3.49
CA ILE A 243 7.64 2.24 -4.18
C ILE A 243 6.65 1.35 -3.39
N ILE A 244 6.89 1.19 -2.08
CA ILE A 244 6.07 0.31 -1.24
C ILE A 244 4.66 0.86 -1.07
N SER A 245 4.52 2.14 -0.69
CA SER A 245 3.20 2.72 -0.44
C SER A 245 2.41 2.92 -1.73
N TRP A 246 3.04 3.41 -2.81
CA TRP A 246 2.36 3.69 -4.08
C TRP A 246 1.93 2.41 -4.80
N SER A 247 2.66 1.30 -4.64
CA SER A 247 2.22 -0.02 -5.13
C SER A 247 0.91 -0.50 -4.50
N GLY A 248 0.56 -0.02 -3.31
CA GLY A 248 -0.71 -0.31 -2.66
C GLY A 248 -1.92 0.25 -3.41
N TYR A 249 -1.78 1.39 -4.09
CA TYR A 249 -2.88 2.08 -4.78
C TYR A 249 -3.47 1.25 -5.94
N PRO A 250 -2.69 0.78 -6.94
CA PRO A 250 -3.24 -0.04 -8.02
C PRO A 250 -3.82 -1.34 -7.50
N VAL A 251 -3.25 -1.93 -6.43
CA VAL A 251 -3.82 -3.14 -5.79
C VAL A 251 -5.20 -2.85 -5.21
N VAL A 252 -5.36 -1.79 -4.41
CA VAL A 252 -6.65 -1.44 -3.82
C VAL A 252 -7.68 -1.06 -4.89
N VAL A 253 -7.27 -0.30 -5.91
CA VAL A 253 -8.16 0.09 -7.03
C VAL A 253 -8.57 -1.09 -7.89
N LEU A 254 -7.70 -2.08 -8.08
CA LEU A 254 -8.00 -3.33 -8.79
C LEU A 254 -9.01 -4.18 -8.00
N LEU A 255 -8.85 -4.28 -6.68
CA LEU A 255 -9.80 -5.01 -5.83
C LEU A 255 -11.12 -4.25 -5.65
N GLY A 256 -11.08 -2.92 -5.77
CA GLY A 256 -12.17 -2.01 -5.48
C GLY A 256 -13.31 -1.97 -6.50
N ARG A 257 -14.19 -0.99 -6.31
CA ARG A 257 -15.45 -0.81 -7.03
C ARG A 257 -15.28 -0.61 -8.52
N ALA A 258 -14.17 0.00 -8.95
CA ALA A 258 -13.90 0.29 -10.35
C ALA A 258 -13.66 -1.00 -11.16
N HIS A 259 -12.95 -1.98 -10.59
CA HIS A 259 -12.46 -3.16 -11.31
C HIS A 259 -13.12 -4.46 -10.82
N ALA A 260 -12.45 -5.21 -9.94
CA ALA A 260 -12.84 -6.56 -9.57
C ALA A 260 -13.99 -6.61 -8.56
N GLY A 261 -14.27 -5.53 -7.81
CA GLY A 261 -15.39 -5.47 -6.88
C GLY A 261 -15.33 -6.48 -5.73
N LEU A 262 -14.12 -6.83 -5.29
CA LEU A 262 -13.86 -7.84 -4.26
C LEU A 262 -13.81 -7.29 -2.83
N ILE A 263 -13.75 -5.96 -2.71
CA ILE A 263 -13.85 -5.21 -1.45
C ILE A 263 -14.98 -4.17 -1.52
N SER A 264 -15.57 -3.84 -0.37
CA SER A 264 -16.64 -2.85 -0.29
C SER A 264 -16.12 -1.43 -0.56
N LYS A 265 -17.02 -0.52 -0.96
CA LYS A 265 -16.68 0.89 -1.20
C LYS A 265 -16.04 1.55 0.02
N GLY A 266 -16.56 1.27 1.21
CA GLY A 266 -16.00 1.77 2.47
C GLY A 266 -14.61 1.20 2.76
N MET A 267 -14.37 -0.08 2.48
CA MET A 267 -13.05 -0.67 2.65
C MET A 267 -12.03 -0.09 1.67
N GLU A 268 -12.39 0.05 0.40
CA GLU A 268 -11.55 0.73 -0.60
C GLU A 268 -11.18 2.14 -0.14
N ASP A 269 -12.17 2.92 0.30
CA ASP A 269 -11.95 4.27 0.81
C ASP A 269 -11.02 4.28 2.03
N ALA A 270 -11.26 3.42 3.03
CA ALA A 270 -10.44 3.37 4.24
C ALA A 270 -8.98 2.98 3.94
N LEU A 271 -8.77 1.98 3.09
CA LEU A 271 -7.42 1.53 2.70
C LEU A 271 -6.66 2.64 1.96
N LEU A 272 -7.32 3.36 1.05
CA LEU A 272 -6.71 4.50 0.35
C LEU A 272 -6.45 5.68 1.28
N CYS A 273 -7.30 5.91 2.30
CA CYS A 273 -7.03 6.92 3.33
C CYS A 273 -5.76 6.60 4.11
N ILE A 274 -5.59 5.35 4.52
CA ILE A 274 -4.39 4.90 5.22
C ILE A 274 -3.16 5.03 4.32
N LEU A 275 -3.26 4.63 3.05
CA LEU A 275 -2.18 4.79 2.08
C LEU A 275 -1.81 6.26 1.88
N ASP A 276 -2.78 7.17 1.77
CA ASP A 276 -2.54 8.62 1.65
C ASP A 276 -1.84 9.18 2.88
N CYS A 277 -2.21 8.75 4.09
CA CYS A 277 -1.46 9.14 5.29
C CYS A 277 0.00 8.67 5.24
N ILE A 278 0.24 7.41 4.88
CA ILE A 278 1.60 6.84 4.83
C ILE A 278 2.42 7.52 3.74
N SER A 279 1.87 7.67 2.54
CA SER A 279 2.59 8.21 1.39
C SER A 279 2.84 9.70 1.54
N LYS A 280 1.83 10.49 1.93
CA LYS A 280 1.98 11.95 2.02
C LYS A 280 2.65 12.35 3.33
N ILE A 281 2.03 12.09 4.48
CA ILE A 281 2.59 12.52 5.78
C ILE A 281 3.93 11.84 6.04
N GLY A 282 4.08 10.56 5.68
CA GLY A 282 5.34 9.84 5.86
C GLY A 282 6.46 10.43 5.01
N MET A 283 6.26 10.60 3.70
CA MET A 283 7.31 11.14 2.81
C MET A 283 7.64 12.59 3.17
N GLU A 284 6.62 13.44 3.28
CA GLU A 284 6.80 14.86 3.63
C GLU A 284 7.42 15.04 5.02
N GLY A 285 7.06 14.18 5.96
CA GLY A 285 7.68 14.15 7.28
C GLY A 285 9.18 13.86 7.22
N PHE A 286 9.62 12.91 6.37
CA PHE A 286 11.05 12.64 6.17
C PHE A 286 11.78 13.80 5.50
N VAL A 287 11.17 14.43 4.48
CA VAL A 287 11.71 15.61 3.80
C VAL A 287 11.92 16.73 4.83
N VAL A 288 10.88 17.10 5.57
CA VAL A 288 10.94 18.17 6.56
C VAL A 288 11.93 17.85 7.67
N ALA A 289 11.91 16.64 8.24
CA ALA A 289 12.80 16.28 9.34
C ALA A 289 14.29 16.30 8.96
N THR A 290 14.61 15.98 7.71
CA THR A 290 16.01 15.85 7.25
C THR A 290 16.51 17.14 6.60
N CYS A 291 15.67 17.81 5.82
CA CYS A 291 16.06 19.01 5.06
C CYS A 291 15.93 20.31 5.84
N SER A 292 15.25 20.28 6.98
CA SER A 292 15.21 21.39 7.94
C SER A 292 16.31 21.31 8.99
N ALA A 293 17.19 20.31 8.92
CA ALA A 293 18.34 20.21 9.80
C ALA A 293 19.42 21.22 9.39
N GLU A 294 20.08 21.81 10.38
CA GLU A 294 21.14 22.78 10.16
C GLU A 294 22.30 22.14 9.35
N GLY A 295 22.62 22.70 8.18
CA GLY A 295 23.63 22.15 7.27
C GLY A 295 23.13 21.18 6.19
N ALA A 296 21.82 20.90 6.12
CA ALA A 296 21.26 19.97 5.12
C ALA A 296 21.49 20.46 3.68
N GLN A 297 21.97 19.54 2.82
CA GLN A 297 22.25 19.79 1.40
C GLN A 297 21.16 19.23 0.46
N CYS A 298 19.93 19.08 0.97
CA CYS A 298 18.82 18.44 0.27
C CYS A 298 18.45 19.11 -1.06
N HIS A 299 18.64 20.43 -1.17
CA HIS A 299 18.31 21.18 -2.36
C HIS A 299 19.60 21.68 -3.01
N VAL A 300 19.70 21.49 -4.32
CA VAL A 300 20.81 21.99 -5.13
C VAL A 300 20.86 23.51 -5.00
N LYS A 301 21.92 24.02 -4.36
CA LYS A 301 22.23 25.46 -4.31
C LYS A 301 23.03 25.94 -5.52
N ASP A 302 23.10 25.14 -6.58
CA ASP A 302 23.88 25.52 -7.75
C ASP A 302 23.19 26.66 -8.49
N LYS A 303 23.83 27.82 -8.40
CA LYS A 303 23.59 29.03 -9.18
C LYS A 303 23.64 28.72 -10.68
N ALA A 304 22.55 28.28 -11.28
CA ALA A 304 22.37 28.29 -12.74
C ALA A 304 20.92 27.99 -13.14
N TYR A 305 20.05 28.98 -12.97
CA TYR A 305 18.98 29.25 -13.94
C TYR A 305 19.03 30.73 -14.29
#